data_AF-A0A0H2RJ99-F1
#
_entry.id   AF-A0A0H2RJ99-F1
#
_cell.length_a   1.000
_cell.length_b   1.000
_cell.length_c   1.000
_cell.angle_alpha   90.00
_cell.angle_beta   90.00
_cell.angle_gamma   90.00
#
_symmetry.space_group_name_H-M   'P 1'
#
loop_
_entity.id
_entity.type
_entity.pdbx_description
1 polymer ?
#
loop_
_entity_poly.entity_id
_entity_poly.type
_entity_poly.pdbx_seq_one_letter_code
_entity_poly.pdbx_strand_id
1 'polypeptide(L)'
;MLQTLAREIRIWAMLKHANVLPLWGFTADEENSMPSLISEWMYKGTLFKFMKTFPKSSRRTCKLLHGISEGLEYLHSQKVIHADLKSQNVLISQSDEPLLADFGLSLTLMQYSTAMSESGSSGKGTIRWMARELFDGASSKHNEETDVWAFGMVIYVHFDS
;
A
#
# COMPACT_ATOMS: atom_id res chain seq x y z
N MET A 1 7.28 -0.46 -18.02
CA MET A 1 6.78 -1.73 -17.47
C MET A 1 7.88 -2.47 -16.69
N LEU A 2 8.97 -2.92 -17.32
CA LEU A 2 10.11 -3.56 -16.63
C LEU A 2 10.77 -2.68 -15.55
N GLN A 3 10.98 -1.38 -15.82
CA GLN A 3 11.54 -0.45 -14.82
C GLN A 3 10.61 -0.24 -13.61
N THR A 4 9.30 -0.24 -13.82
CA THR A 4 8.29 -0.08 -12.77
C THR A 4 8.28 -1.28 -11.83
N LEU A 5 8.37 -2.49 -12.39
CA LEU A 5 8.40 -3.74 -11.62
C LEU A 5 9.74 -3.92 -10.89
N ALA A 6 10.86 -3.59 -11.52
CA ALA A 6 12.16 -3.58 -10.84
C ALA A 6 12.20 -2.61 -9.66
N ARG A 7 11.51 -1.47 -9.77
CA ARG A 7 11.34 -0.51 -8.67
C ARG A 7 10.50 -1.10 -7.55
N GLU A 8 9.35 -1.69 -7.87
CA GLU A 8 8.47 -2.35 -6.90
C GLU A 8 9.24 -3.43 -6.12
N ILE A 9 9.96 -4.31 -6.81
CA ILE A 9 10.81 -5.34 -6.20
C ILE A 9 11.83 -4.72 -5.23
N ARG A 10 12.53 -3.66 -5.66
CA ARG A 10 13.54 -3.01 -4.82
C ARG A 10 12.94 -2.39 -3.57
N ILE A 11 11.86 -1.63 -3.71
CA ILE A 11 11.17 -1.01 -2.57
C ILE A 11 10.72 -2.13 -1.62
N TRP A 12 9.96 -3.09 -2.13
CA TRP A 12 9.36 -4.14 -1.33
C TRP A 12 10.41 -5.03 -0.62
N ALA A 13 11.50 -5.39 -1.29
CA ALA A 13 12.58 -6.19 -0.70
C ALA A 13 13.32 -5.51 0.47
N MET A 14 13.29 -4.17 0.54
CA MET A 14 13.92 -3.42 1.63
C MET A 14 13.03 -3.30 2.87
N LEU A 15 11.72 -3.50 2.73
CA LEU A 15 10.76 -3.31 3.80
C LEU A 15 10.71 -4.53 4.73
N LYS A 16 10.87 -4.28 6.03
CA LYS A 16 10.86 -5.30 7.10
C LYS A 16 10.12 -4.77 8.32
N HIS A 17 8.84 -5.13 8.43
CA HIS A 17 7.98 -4.73 9.53
C HIS A 17 6.85 -5.73 9.75
N ALA A 18 6.34 -5.84 10.98
CA ALA A 18 5.27 -6.80 11.32
C ALA A 18 3.97 -6.55 10.53
N ASN A 19 3.69 -5.30 10.19
CA ASN A 19 2.51 -4.90 9.42
C ASN A 19 2.80 -4.57 7.95
N VAL A 20 3.90 -5.10 7.40
CA VAL A 20 4.21 -5.03 5.97
C VAL A 20 4.38 -6.45 5.47
N LEU A 21 3.67 -6.82 4.40
CA LEU A 21 3.78 -8.14 3.80
C LEU A 21 5.22 -8.37 3.34
N PRO A 22 5.91 -9.45 3.75
CA PRO A 22 7.27 -9.69 3.30
C PRO A 22 7.32 -10.20 1.85
N LEU A 23 8.25 -9.68 1.05
CA LEU A 23 8.62 -10.27 -0.23
C LEU A 23 9.63 -11.39 0.02
N TRP A 24 9.29 -12.63 -0.36
CA TRP A 24 10.20 -13.77 -0.27
C TRP A 24 11.14 -13.86 -1.47
N GLY A 25 10.69 -13.38 -2.63
CA GLY A 25 11.50 -13.34 -3.84
C GLY A 25 10.67 -13.05 -5.08
N PHE A 26 11.26 -13.32 -6.23
CA PHE A 26 10.58 -13.30 -7.52
C PHE A 26 11.03 -14.49 -8.36
N THR A 27 10.21 -14.90 -9.30
CA THR A 27 10.55 -15.89 -10.33
C THR A 27 10.42 -15.24 -11.70
N ALA A 28 11.32 -15.59 -12.61
CA ALA A 28 11.24 -15.22 -14.02
C ALA A 28 11.33 -16.52 -14.82
N ASP A 29 10.30 -16.81 -15.61
CA ASP A 29 10.27 -17.97 -16.48
C ASP A 29 10.70 -17.54 -17.89
N GLU A 30 11.38 -18.40 -18.64
CA GLU A 30 11.82 -18.08 -20.02
C GLU A 30 10.61 -17.89 -20.95
N GLU A 31 9.47 -18.51 -20.65
CA GLU A 31 8.20 -18.30 -21.38
C GLU A 31 7.45 -17.03 -20.95
N ASN A 32 7.71 -16.51 -19.74
CA ASN A 32 7.01 -15.34 -19.21
C ASN A 32 7.90 -14.09 -19.29
N SER A 33 7.55 -13.16 -20.18
CA SER A 33 8.24 -11.87 -20.31
C SER A 33 8.23 -10.99 -19.04
N MET A 34 7.50 -11.38 -17.99
CA MET A 34 7.40 -10.63 -16.73
C MET A 34 7.64 -11.51 -15.50
N PRO A 35 8.49 -11.06 -14.56
CA PRO A 35 8.70 -11.78 -13.31
C PRO A 35 7.44 -11.75 -12.43
N SER A 36 7.20 -12.87 -11.75
CA SER A 36 6.17 -13.00 -10.72
C SER A 36 6.76 -12.80 -9.33
N LEU A 37 6.06 -12.10 -8.46
CA LEU A 37 6.49 -11.82 -7.09
C LEU A 37 5.96 -12.89 -6.13
N ILE A 38 6.78 -13.30 -5.17
CA ILE A 38 6.48 -14.40 -4.24
C ILE A 38 6.43 -13.83 -2.82
N SER A 39 5.33 -14.06 -2.13
CA SER A 39 5.12 -13.71 -0.72
C SER A 39 4.28 -14.78 -0.02
N GLU A 40 4.20 -14.70 1.31
CA GLU A 40 3.35 -15.59 2.09
C GLU A 40 1.87 -15.40 1.75
N TRP A 41 1.14 -16.50 1.59
CA TRP A 41 -0.30 -16.45 1.32
C TRP A 41 -1.12 -16.14 2.58
N MET A 42 -1.85 -15.03 2.55
CA MET A 42 -2.74 -14.61 3.64
C MET A 42 -4.14 -15.23 3.47
N TYR A 43 -4.40 -16.36 4.13
CA TYR A 43 -5.65 -17.12 4.00
C TYR A 43 -6.93 -16.34 4.35
N LYS A 44 -6.85 -15.36 5.26
CA LYS A 44 -7.99 -14.51 5.62
C LYS A 44 -8.27 -13.42 4.56
N GLY A 45 -7.41 -13.32 3.54
CA GLY A 45 -7.59 -12.47 2.38
C GLY A 45 -7.41 -10.99 2.69
N THR A 46 -8.08 -10.16 1.90
CA THR A 46 -8.00 -8.70 2.02
C THR A 46 -8.84 -8.19 3.18
N LEU A 47 -8.44 -7.07 3.75
CA LEU A 47 -9.19 -6.33 4.74
C LEU A 47 -10.60 -6.00 4.23
N PHE A 48 -10.75 -5.66 2.95
CA PHE A 48 -12.04 -5.41 2.30
C PHE A 48 -13.01 -6.59 2.46
N LYS A 49 -12.55 -7.83 2.29
CA LYS A 49 -13.38 -9.02 2.48
C LYS A 49 -13.56 -9.35 3.96
N PHE A 50 -12.48 -9.22 4.73
CA PHE A 50 -12.44 -9.55 6.15
C PHE A 50 -13.39 -8.70 6.99
N MET A 51 -13.45 -7.38 6.71
CA MET A 51 -14.28 -6.44 7.46
C MET A 51 -15.78 -6.66 7.32
N LYS A 52 -16.25 -7.35 6.27
CA LYS A 52 -17.69 -7.64 6.07
C LYS A 52 -18.30 -8.48 7.19
N THR A 53 -17.49 -9.29 7.86
CA THR A 53 -17.91 -10.15 8.96
C THR A 53 -17.27 -9.74 10.29
N PHE A 54 -16.52 -8.64 10.31
CA PHE A 54 -15.78 -8.18 11.48
C PHE A 54 -16.59 -7.14 12.27
N PRO A 55 -16.54 -7.15 13.62
CA PRO A 55 -17.26 -6.16 14.41
C PRO A 55 -16.80 -4.74 14.08
N LYS A 56 -17.72 -3.79 13.88
CA LYS A 56 -17.38 -2.40 13.50
C LYS A 56 -16.73 -1.62 14.64
N SER A 57 -17.38 -1.61 15.81
CA SER A 57 -16.95 -0.81 16.96
C SER A 57 -16.42 -1.69 18.07
N SER A 58 -15.25 -2.31 17.84
CA SER A 58 -14.65 -3.23 18.81
C SER A 58 -13.19 -2.92 19.07
N ARG A 59 -12.68 -3.38 20.22
CA ARG A 59 -11.24 -3.37 20.54
C ARG A 59 -10.42 -4.07 19.46
N ARG A 60 -10.98 -5.09 18.80
CA ARG A 60 -10.30 -5.80 17.71
C ARG A 60 -10.14 -4.91 16.48
N THR A 61 -11.15 -4.11 16.16
CA THR A 61 -11.09 -3.12 15.07
C THR A 61 -10.02 -2.08 15.35
N CYS A 62 -9.98 -1.55 16.58
CA CYS A 62 -8.94 -0.59 16.97
C CYS A 62 -7.53 -1.19 16.84
N LYS A 63 -7.33 -2.44 17.25
CA LYS A 63 -6.04 -3.14 17.07
C LYS A 63 -5.65 -3.25 15.59
N LEU A 64 -6.60 -3.61 14.74
CA LEU A 64 -6.35 -3.73 13.31
C LEU A 64 -6.01 -2.37 12.69
N LEU A 65 -6.77 -1.32 13.00
CA LEU A 65 -6.46 0.03 12.50
C LEU A 65 -5.11 0.53 13.02
N HIS A 66 -4.76 0.18 14.26
CA HIS A 66 -3.46 0.49 14.83
C HIS A 66 -2.32 -0.19 14.06
N GLY A 67 -2.41 -1.49 13.78
CA GLY A 67 -1.39 -2.19 12.99
C GLY A 67 -1.22 -1.61 11.58
N ILE A 68 -2.30 -1.17 10.93
CA ILE A 68 -2.21 -0.45 9.65
C ILE A 68 -1.41 0.85 9.82
N SER A 69 -1.70 1.62 10.88
CA SER A 69 -0.98 2.87 11.16
C SER A 69 0.51 2.64 11.48
N GLU A 70 0.85 1.58 12.23
CA GLU A 70 2.25 1.21 12.51
C GLU A 70 2.98 0.81 11.23
N GLY A 71 2.32 0.06 10.33
CA GLY A 71 2.86 -0.24 9.01
C GLY A 71 3.14 1.02 8.18
N LEU A 72 2.20 1.98 8.19
CA LEU A 72 2.32 3.22 7.42
C LEU A 72 3.40 4.15 7.99
N GLU A 73 3.46 4.31 9.31
CA GLU A 73 4.53 5.02 10.01
C GLU A 73 5.90 4.42 9.66
N TYR A 74 6.00 3.09 9.66
CA TYR A 74 7.22 2.42 9.24
C TYR A 74 7.61 2.77 7.79
N LEU A 75 6.68 2.71 6.83
CA LEU A 75 6.97 3.10 5.44
C LEU A 75 7.52 4.53 5.35
N HIS A 76 6.87 5.47 6.03
CA HIS A 76 7.27 6.88 6.05
C HIS A 76 8.64 7.07 6.71
N SER A 77 8.96 6.31 7.77
CA SER A 77 10.29 6.27 8.37
C SER A 77 11.38 5.81 7.39
N GLN A 78 11.03 4.88 6.49
CA GLN A 78 11.89 4.40 5.41
C GLN A 78 11.86 5.30 4.16
N LYS A 79 11.21 6.47 4.26
CA LYS A 79 11.06 7.43 3.16
C LYS A 79 10.34 6.84 1.96
N VAL A 80 9.38 5.95 2.19
CA VAL A 80 8.52 5.31 1.20
C VAL A 80 7.08 5.80 1.37
N ILE A 81 6.49 6.31 0.28
CA ILE A 81 5.07 6.64 0.19
C ILE A 81 4.35 5.45 -0.46
N HIS A 82 3.26 4.96 0.14
CA HIS A 82 2.51 3.83 -0.39
C HIS A 82 1.78 4.19 -1.69
N ALA A 83 1.08 5.34 -1.70
CA ALA A 83 0.38 5.94 -2.85
C ALA A 83 -0.85 5.17 -3.41
N ASP A 84 -1.20 4.01 -2.87
CA ASP A 84 -2.42 3.26 -3.22
C ASP A 84 -2.98 2.48 -2.03
N LEU A 85 -2.89 3.06 -0.83
CA LEU A 85 -3.47 2.45 0.37
C LEU A 85 -5.00 2.36 0.23
N LYS A 86 -5.52 1.14 0.31
CA LYS A 86 -6.96 0.82 0.29
C LYS A 86 -7.19 -0.51 0.98
N SER A 87 -8.42 -0.80 1.36
CA SER A 87 -8.75 -2.04 2.07
C SER A 87 -8.51 -3.31 1.25
N GLN A 88 -8.39 -3.22 -0.08
CA GLN A 88 -7.97 -4.33 -0.93
C GLN A 88 -6.47 -4.61 -0.86
N ASN A 89 -5.66 -3.60 -0.50
CA ASN A 89 -4.20 -3.67 -0.45
C ASN A 89 -3.68 -3.85 0.98
N VAL A 90 -4.57 -4.21 1.91
CA VAL A 90 -4.21 -4.68 3.25
C VAL A 90 -4.64 -6.13 3.34
N LEU A 91 -3.72 -7.05 3.60
CA LEU A 91 -4.00 -8.46 3.82
C LEU A 91 -4.05 -8.79 5.31
N ILE A 92 -4.78 -9.84 5.67
CA ILE A 92 -4.96 -10.26 7.06
C ILE A 92 -4.26 -11.59 7.30
N SER A 93 -3.30 -11.58 8.24
CA SER A 93 -2.61 -12.80 8.67
C SER A 93 -3.52 -13.74 9.44
N GLN A 94 -3.07 -14.99 9.62
CA GLN A 94 -3.79 -15.95 10.45
C GLN A 94 -4.00 -15.45 11.90
N SER A 95 -3.13 -14.57 12.40
CA SER A 95 -3.21 -13.98 13.74
C SER A 95 -4.10 -12.73 13.84
N ASP A 96 -4.85 -12.38 12.79
CA ASP A 96 -5.63 -11.13 12.67
C ASP A 96 -4.78 -9.85 12.61
N GLU A 97 -3.47 -9.96 12.37
CA GLU A 97 -2.61 -8.80 12.12
C GLU A 97 -2.78 -8.31 10.68
N PRO A 98 -2.87 -6.99 10.44
CA PRO A 98 -2.92 -6.40 9.11
C PRO A 98 -1.53 -6.26 8.51
N LEU A 99 -1.41 -6.50 7.20
CA LEU A 99 -0.18 -6.37 6.44
C LEU A 99 -0.42 -5.52 5.20
N LEU A 100 0.29 -4.40 5.08
CA LEU A 100 0.30 -3.58 3.88
C LEU A 100 0.93 -4.36 2.73
N ALA A 101 0.31 -4.28 1.54
CA ALA A 101 0.70 -5.00 0.34
C ALA A 101 0.52 -4.12 -0.91
N ASP A 102 1.01 -4.59 -2.05
CA ASP A 102 0.94 -3.93 -3.36
C ASP A 102 1.68 -2.56 -3.39
N PHE A 103 2.97 -2.64 -3.70
CA PHE A 103 3.90 -1.51 -3.74
C PHE A 103 4.16 -1.00 -5.17
N GLY A 104 3.32 -1.39 -6.14
CA GLY A 104 3.53 -1.05 -7.55
C GLY A 104 3.52 0.47 -7.82
N LEU A 105 2.73 1.21 -7.03
CA LEU A 105 2.65 2.67 -7.08
C LEU A 105 3.55 3.37 -6.06
N SER A 106 4.22 2.63 -5.18
CA SER A 106 5.04 3.22 -4.13
C SER A 106 6.26 3.97 -4.67
N LEU A 107 6.67 5.00 -3.92
CA LEU A 107 7.73 5.92 -4.31
C LEU A 107 8.67 6.17 -3.13
N THR A 108 9.98 6.17 -3.38
CA THR A 108 10.96 6.66 -2.40
C THR A 108 11.09 8.18 -2.52
N LEU A 109 11.23 8.91 -1.41
CA LEU A 109 11.35 10.38 -1.41
C LEU A 109 12.55 10.91 -2.23
N MET A 110 13.65 10.15 -2.36
CA MET A 110 14.77 10.49 -3.27
C MET A 110 14.42 10.37 -4.76
N GLN A 111 13.54 9.44 -5.11
CA GLN A 111 13.02 9.29 -6.47
C GLN A 111 11.94 10.33 -6.77
N TYR A 112 11.30 10.84 -5.73
CA TYR A 112 10.30 11.90 -5.80
C TYR A 112 10.86 13.24 -6.29
N SER A 113 12.10 13.55 -5.92
CA SER A 113 12.83 14.74 -6.37
C SER A 113 13.40 14.59 -7.79
N THR A 114 13.66 13.36 -8.26
CA THR A 114 14.14 13.07 -9.62
C THR A 114 13.02 12.82 -10.63
N ALA A 115 11.86 12.31 -10.20
CA ALA A 115 10.65 12.19 -11.03
C ALA A 115 10.01 13.54 -11.39
N MET A 116 10.60 14.66 -10.97
CA MET A 116 10.21 16.02 -11.40
C MET A 116 10.38 16.25 -12.91
N SER A 117 11.09 15.37 -13.62
CA SER A 117 11.41 15.50 -15.05
C SER A 117 10.55 14.64 -15.98
N GLU A 118 9.78 13.66 -15.45
CA GLU A 118 8.95 12.77 -16.26
C GLU A 118 7.46 12.98 -15.94
N SER A 119 6.73 13.50 -16.91
CA SER A 119 5.33 13.96 -16.89
C SER A 119 4.27 12.88 -16.62
N GLY A 120 4.48 11.93 -15.69
CA GLY A 120 3.71 10.69 -15.66
C GLY A 120 3.21 10.16 -14.30
N SER A 121 3.35 10.90 -13.20
CA SER A 121 2.91 10.43 -11.86
C SER A 121 1.71 11.17 -11.27
N SER A 122 1.25 12.25 -11.90
CA SER A 122 0.08 13.03 -11.45
C SER A 122 -1.17 12.15 -11.57
N GLY A 123 -1.83 11.85 -10.44
CA GLY A 123 -3.14 11.20 -10.43
C GLY A 123 -3.20 9.67 -10.56
N LYS A 124 -2.10 8.93 -10.34
CA LYS A 124 -2.15 7.45 -10.24
C LYS A 124 -2.65 7.04 -8.86
N GLY A 125 -3.35 5.91 -8.77
CA GLY A 125 -3.96 5.42 -7.53
C GLY A 125 -5.46 5.21 -7.69
N THR A 126 -6.10 4.70 -6.65
CA THR A 126 -7.52 4.38 -6.71
C THR A 126 -8.36 5.59 -6.32
N ILE A 127 -9.02 6.22 -7.30
CA ILE A 127 -9.71 7.54 -7.18
C ILE A 127 -10.50 7.74 -5.88
N ARG A 128 -11.28 6.74 -5.43
CA ARG A 128 -12.12 6.89 -4.22
C ARG A 128 -11.32 6.98 -2.91
N TRP A 129 -10.05 6.65 -2.92
CA TRP A 129 -9.14 6.68 -1.76
C TRP A 129 -8.16 7.85 -1.82
N MET A 130 -8.11 8.59 -2.93
CA MET A 130 -7.16 9.67 -3.16
C MET A 130 -7.56 10.94 -2.42
N ALA A 131 -6.55 11.62 -1.89
CA ALA A 131 -6.69 12.95 -1.30
C ALA A 131 -7.10 13.99 -2.34
N ARG A 132 -7.84 15.02 -1.92
CA ARG A 132 -8.43 16.01 -2.84
C ARG A 132 -7.36 16.78 -3.61
N GLU A 133 -6.28 17.16 -2.94
CA GLU A 133 -5.17 17.91 -3.51
C GLU A 133 -4.52 17.20 -4.70
N LEU A 134 -4.63 15.87 -4.81
CA LEU A 134 -4.17 15.09 -5.96
C LEU A 134 -4.91 15.41 -7.26
N PHE A 135 -6.06 16.09 -7.18
CA PHE A 135 -6.86 16.52 -8.33
C PHE A 135 -6.64 18.00 -8.72
N ASP A 136 -5.88 18.78 -7.93
CA ASP A 136 -5.76 20.23 -8.10
C ASP A 136 -4.79 20.67 -9.21
N GLY A 137 -4.13 19.74 -9.91
CA GLY A 137 -3.35 20.04 -11.12
C GLY A 137 -2.17 19.09 -11.38
N ALA A 138 -1.41 19.40 -12.44
CA ALA A 138 -0.30 18.55 -12.92
C ALA A 138 0.86 18.42 -11.91
N SER A 139 0.98 19.34 -10.95
CA SER A 139 2.02 19.35 -9.92
C SER A 139 1.65 18.60 -8.64
N SER A 140 0.41 18.13 -8.51
CA SER A 140 -0.05 17.42 -7.32
C SER A 140 0.51 16.00 -7.27
N LYS A 141 1.05 15.62 -6.12
CA LYS A 141 1.79 14.36 -5.97
C LYS A 141 1.53 13.73 -4.60
N HIS A 142 1.70 12.40 -4.53
CA HIS A 142 1.51 11.59 -3.32
C HIS A 142 2.59 11.85 -2.27
N ASN A 143 2.24 12.28 -1.09
CA ASN A 143 3.15 12.44 0.04
C ASN A 143 2.65 11.65 1.26
N GLU A 144 3.32 11.81 2.40
CA GLU A 144 2.94 11.14 3.65
C GLU A 144 1.51 11.51 4.06
N GLU A 145 1.10 12.76 3.84
CA GLU A 145 -0.24 13.27 4.14
C GLU A 145 -1.34 12.64 3.25
N THR A 146 -1.05 12.40 1.97
CA THR A 146 -2.00 11.71 1.07
C THR A 146 -2.19 10.24 1.45
N ASP A 147 -1.17 9.58 1.99
CA ASP A 147 -1.29 8.24 2.55
C ASP A 147 -2.16 8.26 3.83
N VAL A 148 -2.01 9.29 4.68
CA VAL A 148 -2.85 9.49 5.87
C VAL A 148 -4.31 9.73 5.48
N TRP A 149 -4.57 10.49 4.41
CA TRP A 149 -5.92 10.62 3.85
C TRP A 149 -6.50 9.26 3.43
N ALA A 150 -5.73 8.48 2.66
CA ALA A 150 -6.14 7.16 2.21
C ALA A 150 -6.42 6.21 3.38
N PHE A 151 -5.64 6.29 4.47
CA PHE A 151 -5.92 5.59 5.73
C PHE A 151 -7.25 6.03 6.34
N GLY A 152 -7.54 7.33 6.37
CA GLY A 152 -8.85 7.86 6.77
C GLY A 152 -10.00 7.27 5.95
N MET A 153 -9.80 7.07 4.64
CA MET A 153 -10.79 6.43 3.77
C MET A 153 -10.97 4.93 4.07
N VAL A 154 -9.90 4.21 4.46
CA VAL A 154 -10.01 2.82 4.94
C VAL A 154 -10.90 2.75 6.19
N ILE A 155 -10.71 3.68 7.13
CA ILE A 155 -11.54 3.78 8.34
C ILE A 155 -12.99 4.09 7.94
N TYR A 156 -13.22 5.12 7.12
CA TYR A 156 -14.56 5.55 6.70
C TYR A 156 -15.35 4.39 6.07
N VAL A 157 -14.77 3.71 5.09
CA VAL A 157 -15.43 2.61 4.37
C VAL A 157 -15.82 1.47 5.32
N HIS A 158 -15.04 1.19 6.37
CA HIS A 158 -15.37 0.16 7.35
C HIS A 158 -16.63 0.46 8.15
N PHE A 159 -16.84 1.73 8.52
CA PHE A 159 -17.99 2.12 9.34
C PHE A 159 -19.26 2.33 8.51
N ASP A 160 -19.13 2.71 7.24
CA ASP A 160 -20.25 2.98 6.32
C ASP A 160 -20.90 1.70 5.75
N SER A 161 -20.17 0.58 5.64
CA SER A 161 -20.68 -0.71 5.14
C SER A 161 -21.23 -1.59 6.24
#